data_AF-A0A5D0CNS1-F1
#
_entry.id   AF-A0A5D0CNS1-F1
#
_cell.length_a   1.000
_cell.length_b   1.000
_cell.length_c   1.000
_cell.angle_alpha   90.00
_cell.angle_beta   90.00
_cell.angle_gamma   90.00
#
_symmetry.space_group_name_H-M   'P 1'
#
loop_
_entity.id
_entity.type
_entity.pdbx_description
1 polymer ?
#
loop_
_entity_poly.entity_id
_entity_poly.type
_entity_poly.pdbx_seq_one_letter_code
_entity_poly.pdbx_strand_id
1 'polypeptide(L)' 'MTIVNLSDISIELFVTVMFFLLIIAPLVSLGVLRLFQGRKKAGFGLIGSGVIGYFVFQLVVSLLS' A
#
# COMPACT_ATOMS: atom_id res chain seq x y z
N MET A 1 -16.52 6.70 -21.14
CA MET A 1 -16.10 6.08 -19.86
C MET A 1 -17.31 6.07 -18.95
N THR A 2 -17.81 4.89 -18.59
CA THR A 2 -18.72 4.79 -17.45
C THR A 2 -17.94 5.22 -16.22
N ILE A 3 -18.35 6.33 -15.62
CA ILE A 3 -17.80 6.79 -14.34
C ILE A 3 -18.13 5.69 -13.33
N VAL A 4 -17.07 5.11 -12.74
CA VAL A 4 -17.22 4.16 -11.64
C VAL A 4 -17.86 4.93 -10.49
N ASN A 5 -19.13 4.63 -10.19
CA ASN A 5 -19.83 5.24 -9.07
C ASN A 5 -19.26 4.66 -7.77
N LEU A 6 -18.70 5.54 -6.95
CA LEU A 6 -18.13 5.20 -5.64
C LEU A 6 -19.10 5.53 -4.49
N SER A 7 -20.31 6.02 -4.79
CA SER A 7 -21.30 6.50 -3.82
C SER A 7 -21.75 5.42 -2.82
N ASP A 8 -21.72 4.16 -3.22
CA ASP A 8 -22.15 3.03 -2.38
C ASP A 8 -20.97 2.35 -1.65
N ILE A 9 -19.75 2.87 -1.79
CA ILE A 9 -18.55 2.28 -1.20
C ILE A 9 -18.37 2.85 0.21
N SER A 10 -18.12 1.98 1.20
CA SER A 10 -17.79 2.42 2.55
C SER A 10 -16.49 3.24 2.54
N ILE A 11 -16.46 4.29 3.35
CA ILE A 11 -15.29 5.17 3.49
C ILE A 11 -14.05 4.35 3.88
N GLU A 12 -14.22 3.35 4.74
CA GLU A 12 -13.18 2.42 5.17
C GLU A 12 -12.57 1.66 3.99
N LEU A 13 -13.40 1.11 3.11
CA LEU A 13 -12.93 0.37 1.93
C LEU A 13 -12.22 1.31 0.95
N PHE A 14 -12.77 2.50 0.74
CA PHE A 14 -12.16 3.51 -0.12
C PHE A 14 -10.76 3.90 0.38
N VAL A 15 -10.62 4.23 1.66
CA VAL A 15 -9.34 4.61 2.27
C VAL A 15 -8.34 3.45 2.23
N THR A 16 -8.79 2.23 2.50
CA THR A 16 -7.96 1.03 2.42
C THR A 16 -7.41 0.83 1.01
N VAL A 17 -8.27 0.90 -0.01
CA VAL A 17 -7.86 0.74 -1.41
C VAL A 17 -6.91 1.87 -1.82
N MET A 18 -7.21 3.12 -1.46
CA MET A 18 -6.34 4.27 -1.73
C MET A 18 -4.95 4.07 -1.12
N PHE A 19 -4.87 3.63 0.14
CA PHE A 19 -3.60 3.35 0.80
C PHE A 19 -2.80 2.26 0.07
N PHE A 20 -3.47 1.18 -0.33
CA PHE A 20 -2.81 0.12 -1.09
C PHE A 20 -2.32 0.58 -2.46
N LEU A 21 -3.13 1.32 -3.21
CA LEU A 21 -2.79 1.78 -4.55
C LEU A 21 -1.68 2.84 -4.55
N LEU A 22 -1.75 3.79 -3.61
CA LEU A 22 -0.85 4.95 -3.59
C LEU A 22 0.45 4.69 -2.83
N ILE A 23 0.46 3.76 -1.87
CA ILE A 23 1.62 3.54 -1.00
C ILE A 23 2.17 2.12 -1.19
N ILE A 24 1.38 1.09 -0.92
CA ILE A 24 1.88 -0.29 -0.88
C ILE A 24 2.32 -0.78 -2.26
N ALA A 25 1.47 -0.63 -3.27
CA ALA A 25 1.73 -1.07 -4.63
C ALA A 25 3.03 -0.48 -5.23
N PRO A 26 3.27 0.85 -5.18
CA PRO A 26 4.52 1.41 -5.70
C PRO A 26 5.74 0.97 -4.88
N LEU A 27 5.66 0.88 -3.55
CA LEU A 27 6.78 0.42 -2.71
C LEU A 27 7.19 -1.01 -3.05
N VAL A 28 6.22 -1.92 -3.21
CA VAL A 28 6.47 -3.31 -3.59
C VAL A 28 7.02 -3.39 -5.01
N SER A 29 6.40 -2.70 -5.97
CA SER A 29 6.84 -2.69 -7.37
C SER A 29 8.30 -2.22 -7.51
N LEU A 30 8.63 -1.09 -6.89
CA LEU A 30 9.97 -0.52 -6.91
C LEU A 30 10.95 -1.40 -6.12
N GLY A 31 10.51 -2.00 -5.02
CA GLY A 31 11.28 -2.99 -4.25
C GLY A 31 11.69 -4.20 -5.08
N VAL A 32 10.74 -4.81 -5.79
CA VAL A 32 10.99 -5.93 -6.71
C VAL A 32 11.93 -5.51 -7.85
N LEU A 33 11.73 -4.33 -8.44
CA LEU A 33 12.65 -3.79 -9.46
C LEU A 33 14.09 -3.67 -8.92
N ARG A 34 14.26 -3.18 -7.69
CA ARG A 34 15.59 -3.07 -7.06
C ARG A 34 16.23 -4.43 -6.79
N LEU A 35 15.44 -5.46 -6.46
CA LEU A 35 15.94 -6.83 -6.32
C LEU A 35 16.46 -7.37 -7.65
N PHE A 36 15.73 -7.16 -8.75
CA PHE A 36 16.19 -7.55 -10.09
C PHE A 36 17.43 -6.78 -10.56
N GLN A 37 17.62 -5.54 -10.10
CA GLN A 37 18.83 -4.75 -10.34
C GLN A 37 20.03 -5.20 -9.47
N GLY A 38 19.92 -6.28 -8.70
CA GLY A 38 20.97 -6.75 -7.78
C GLY A 38 21.12 -5.91 -6.50
N ARG A 39 20.31 -4.85 -6.33
CA ARG A 39 20.33 -3.95 -5.15
C ARG A 39 19.52 -4.52 -3.99
N LYS A 40 19.94 -5.69 -3.49
CA LYS A 40 19.20 -6.49 -2.49
C LYS A 40 18.79 -5.71 -1.24
N LYS A 41 19.72 -4.94 -0.63
CA LYS A 41 19.43 -4.14 0.57
C LYS A 41 18.31 -3.12 0.34
N ALA A 42 18.37 -2.40 -0.77
CA ALA A 42 17.36 -1.40 -1.12
C ALA A 42 16.01 -2.04 -1.46
N GLY A 43 16.01 -3.17 -2.19
CA GLY A 43 14.79 -3.88 -2.53
C GLY A 43 14.05 -4.44 -1.31
N PHE A 44 14.78 -5.12 -0.40
CA PHE A 44 14.18 -5.59 0.85
C PHE A 44 13.76 -4.45 1.78
N GLY A 45 14.51 -3.34 1.81
CA GLY A 45 14.11 -2.15 2.54
C GLY A 45 12.77 -1.58 2.08
N LEU A 46 12.56 -1.47 0.75
CA LEU A 46 11.32 -0.99 0.17
C LEU A 46 10.14 -1.93 0.46
N ILE A 47 10.31 -3.24 0.23
CA ILE A 47 9.25 -4.22 0.52
C ILE A 47 8.93 -4.25 2.02
N GLY A 48 9.95 -4.29 2.87
CA GLY A 48 9.81 -4.26 4.32
C GLY A 48 9.12 -2.99 4.81
N SER A 49 9.42 -1.83 4.22
CA SER A 49 8.72 -0.58 4.55
C SER A 49 7.24 -0.61 4.18
N GLY A 50 6.87 -1.28 3.07
CA GLY A 50 5.47 -1.49 2.71
C GLY A 50 4.75 -2.39 3.71
N VAL A 51 5.40 -3.49 4.13
CA VAL A 51 4.85 -4.39 5.16
C VAL A 51 4.65 -3.67 6.49
N ILE A 52 5.66 -2.92 6.96
CA ILE A 52 5.56 -2.11 8.18
C ILE A 52 4.45 -1.08 8.05
N GLY A 53 4.36 -0.39 6.91
CA GLY A 53 3.32 0.59 6.63
C GLY A 53 1.90 0.00 6.72
N TYR A 54 1.69 -1.22 6.23
CA TYR A 54 0.42 -1.93 6.37
C TYR A 54 0.06 -2.22 7.84
N PHE A 55 1.02 -2.69 8.64
CA PHE A 55 0.77 -2.93 10.06
C PHE A 55 0.46 -1.65 10.84
N VAL A 56 1.17 -0.56 10.54
CA VAL A 56 0.91 0.76 11.12
C VAL A 56 -0.49 1.24 10.71
N PHE A 57 -0.86 1.10 9.45
CA PHE A 57 -2.19 1.46 8.96
C PHE A 57 -3.29 0.68 9.69
N GLN A 58 -3.15 -0.65 9.82
CA GLN A 58 -4.08 -1.49 10.56
C GLN A 58 -4.20 -1.08 12.03
N LEU A 59 -3.07 -0.78 12.68
CA LEU A 59 -3.06 -0.33 14.08
C LEU A 59 -3.79 1.00 14.24
N VAL A 60 -3.57 1.95 13.33
CA VAL A 60 -4.26 3.25 13.34
C VAL A 60 -5.77 3.08 13.12
N VAL A 61 -6.18 2.28 12.14
CA VAL A 61 -7.60 1.98 11.89
C VAL A 61 -8.24 1.33 13.11
N SER A 62 -7.57 0.35 13.73
CA SER A 62 -8.08 -0.31 14.94
C SER A 62 -8.18 0.60 16.16
N LEU A 63 -7.39 1.68 16.24
CA LEU A 63 -7.47 2.66 17.33
C LEU A 63 -8.55 3.73 17.10
N LEU A 64 -8.90 3.99 15.84
CA LEU A 64 -9.90 4.99 15.44
C LEU A 64 -11.31 4.40 15.29
N SER A 65 -11.41 3.08 15.18
CA SER A 65 -12.66 2.31 15.09
C SER A 65 -13.24 1.97 16.45
#